data_AF-A0A4R6DSR8-F1
#
_entry.id   AF-A0A4R6DSR8-F1
#
_cell.length_a   1.000
_cell.length_b   1.000
_cell.length_c   1.000
_cell.angle_alpha   90.00
_cell.angle_beta   90.00
_cell.angle_gamma   90.00
#
_symmetry.space_group_name_H-M   'P 1'
#
loop_
_entity.id
_entity.type
_entity.pdbx_description
1 polymer ?
#
loop_
_entity_poly.entity_id
_entity_poly.type
_entity_poly.pdbx_seq_one_letter_code
_entity_poly.pdbx_strand_id
1 'polypeptide(L)'
;MKDSKATIDQTTTVEAFADLLADEGLSPEALEDMLAVLAEIKLHTASFQANTSELVELAALHSPKFQALPAERKRFYTSVLSMPVFFYTLPLSEEEADEWEKLNDKEALAWERKQDL
;
A
#
# COMPACT_ATOMS: atom_id res chain seq x y z
N MET A 1 -17.18 4.24 29.33
CA MET A 1 -15.82 4.14 28.76
C MET A 1 -15.90 4.75 27.37
N LYS A 2 -15.05 5.74 27.06
CA LYS A 2 -15.02 6.34 25.73
C LYS A 2 -14.32 5.35 24.82
N ASP A 3 -15.01 4.87 23.79
CA ASP A 3 -14.38 4.17 22.67
C ASP A 3 -13.42 5.16 21.99
N SER A 4 -12.16 5.14 22.41
CA SER A 4 -11.08 5.72 21.64
C SER A 4 -10.95 4.85 20.40
N LYS A 5 -11.70 5.20 19.35
CA LYS A 5 -11.49 4.66 18.01
C LYS A 5 -10.01 4.84 17.71
N ALA A 6 -9.25 3.75 17.74
CA ALA A 6 -7.84 3.78 17.35
C ALA A 6 -7.82 4.23 15.89
N THR A 7 -7.47 5.50 15.65
CA THR A 7 -7.09 5.95 14.32
C THR A 7 -5.80 5.21 14.02
N ILE A 8 -5.90 4.18 13.18
CA ILE A 8 -4.73 3.51 12.62
C ILE A 8 -3.96 4.60 11.90
N ASP A 9 -2.75 4.89 12.38
CA ASP A 9 -1.82 5.74 11.66
C ASP A 9 -1.41 4.99 10.39
N GLN A 10 -1.81 5.54 9.23
CA GLN A 10 -1.53 4.98 7.91
C GLN A 10 -0.45 5.78 7.20
N THR A 11 0.40 6.48 7.97
CA THR A 11 1.59 7.13 7.43
C THR A 11 2.52 6.08 6.84
N THR A 12 2.96 6.31 5.60
CA THR A 12 3.97 5.49 4.93
C THR A 12 5.05 6.36 4.32
N THR A 13 6.18 5.74 3.96
CA THR A 13 7.28 6.44 3.31
C THR A 13 7.12 6.42 1.79
N VAL A 14 7.70 7.42 1.14
CA VAL A 14 7.74 7.49 -0.33
C VAL A 14 8.50 6.28 -0.90
N GLU A 15 9.54 5.82 -0.21
CA GLU A 15 10.31 4.63 -0.56
C GLU A 15 9.48 3.35 -0.47
N ALA A 16 8.77 3.13 0.64
CA ALA A 16 7.92 1.96 0.79
C ALA A 16 6.84 1.91 -0.30
N PHE A 17 6.29 3.07 -0.69
CA PHE A 17 5.36 3.13 -1.81
C PHE A 17 6.02 2.86 -3.16
N ALA A 18 7.24 3.35 -3.38
CA ALA A 18 8.01 3.07 -4.60
C ALA A 18 8.32 1.57 -4.76
N ASP A 19 8.67 0.90 -3.67
CA ASP A 19 8.89 -0.55 -3.64
C ASP A 19 7.60 -1.31 -3.98
N LEU A 20 6.46 -0.89 -3.42
CA LEU A 20 5.15 -1.47 -3.77
C LEU A 20 4.86 -1.34 -5.27
N LEU A 21 5.12 -0.19 -5.88
CA LEU A 21 4.88 0.01 -7.33
C LEU A 21 5.69 -0.94 -8.22
N ALA A 22 6.85 -1.42 -7.75
CA ALA A 22 7.64 -2.39 -8.50
C ALA A 22 6.93 -3.75 -8.63
N ASP A 23 6.07 -4.09 -7.66
CA ASP A 23 5.32 -5.35 -7.62
C ASP A 23 3.94 -5.25 -8.32
N GLU A 24 3.44 -4.04 -8.59
CA GLU A 24 2.10 -3.80 -9.19
C GLU A 24 2.01 -4.09 -10.70
N GLY A 25 3.09 -4.54 -11.35
CA GLY A 25 3.08 -4.94 -12.75
C GLY A 25 2.85 -3.78 -13.75
N LEU A 26 3.24 -2.56 -13.38
CA LEU A 26 3.27 -1.42 -14.29
C LEU A 26 4.17 -1.69 -15.51
N SER A 27 3.85 -1.07 -16.65
CA SER A 27 4.78 -1.10 -17.78
C SER A 27 6.10 -0.41 -17.39
N PRO A 28 7.25 -0.82 -17.97
CA PRO A 28 8.54 -0.23 -17.61
C PRO A 28 8.57 1.30 -17.76
N GLU A 29 7.95 1.83 -18.82
CA GLU A 29 7.81 3.29 -19.04
C GLU A 29 7.00 3.96 -17.92
N ALA A 30 5.85 3.37 -17.55
CA ALA A 30 5.01 3.91 -16.49
C ALA A 30 5.70 3.85 -15.13
N LEU A 31 6.40 2.75 -14.82
CA LEU A 31 7.15 2.60 -13.58
C LEU A 31 8.27 3.64 -13.49
N GLU A 32 9.08 3.81 -14.55
CA GLU A 32 10.14 4.81 -14.58
C GLU A 32 9.59 6.24 -14.37
N ASP A 33 8.49 6.56 -15.03
CA ASP A 33 7.83 7.84 -14.87
C ASP A 33 7.32 8.06 -13.44
N MET A 34 6.69 7.05 -12.85
CA MET A 34 6.18 7.10 -11.49
C MET A 34 7.31 7.25 -10.47
N LEU A 35 8.40 6.50 -10.61
CA LEU A 35 9.57 6.61 -9.74
C LEU A 35 10.20 8.00 -9.83
N ALA A 36 10.22 8.60 -11.02
CA ALA A 36 10.70 9.97 -11.19
C ALA A 36 9.78 10.99 -10.50
N VAL A 37 8.45 10.83 -10.59
CA VAL A 37 7.49 11.66 -9.84
C VAL A 37 7.69 11.54 -8.33
N LEU A 38 7.86 10.31 -7.82
CA LEU A 38 8.11 10.05 -6.40
C LEU A 38 9.45 10.63 -5.94
N ALA A 39 10.49 10.56 -6.77
CA ALA A 39 11.79 11.15 -6.47
C ALA A 39 11.73 12.69 -6.33
N GLU A 40 10.91 13.36 -7.15
CA GLU A 40 10.67 14.80 -7.04
C GLU A 40 9.91 15.15 -5.74
N ILE A 41 8.88 14.37 -5.38
CA ILE A 41 8.14 14.54 -4.12
C ILE A 41 9.04 14.34 -2.91
N LYS A 42 9.94 13.34 -2.96
CA LYS A 42 10.86 12.98 -1.87
C LYS A 42 11.80 14.11 -1.46
N LEU A 43 12.05 15.09 -2.34
CA LEU A 43 12.82 16.29 -2.01
C LEU A 43 12.12 17.21 -1.00
N HIS A 44 10.80 17.06 -0.84
CA HIS A 44 9.96 17.90 0.00
C HIS A 44 9.41 17.18 1.23
N THR A 45 9.08 15.89 1.09
CA THR A 45 8.62 15.05 2.21
C THR A 45 9.08 13.62 2.05
N ALA A 46 9.43 12.97 3.17
CA ALA A 46 9.80 11.55 3.18
C ALA A 46 8.58 10.62 3.38
N SER A 47 7.46 11.15 3.84
CA SER A 47 6.27 10.37 4.20
C SER A 47 4.98 11.10 3.85
N PHE A 48 3.90 10.33 3.75
CA PHE A 48 2.55 10.82 3.47
C PHE A 48 1.51 9.91 4.13
N GLN A 49 0.31 10.43 4.32
CA GLN A 49 -0.85 9.66 4.77
C GLN A 49 -1.40 8.82 3.61
N ALA A 50 -1.19 7.51 3.66
CA ALA A 50 -1.75 6.60 2.68
C ALA A 50 -3.29 6.62 2.69
N ASN A 51 -3.91 6.17 1.59
CA ASN A 51 -5.36 6.11 1.41
C ASN A 51 -6.06 7.48 1.49
N THR A 52 -5.33 8.56 1.24
CA THR A 52 -5.84 9.92 1.12
C THR A 52 -5.41 10.54 -0.22
N SER A 53 -5.86 11.76 -0.49
CA SER A 53 -5.42 12.52 -1.67
C SER A 53 -4.01 13.13 -1.52
N GLU A 54 -3.37 13.00 -0.36
CA GLU A 54 -2.12 13.72 -0.05
C GLU A 54 -1.02 13.46 -1.09
N LEU A 55 -0.81 12.21 -1.50
CA LEU A 55 0.24 11.88 -2.46
C LEU A 55 -0.04 12.48 -3.86
N VAL A 56 -1.31 12.57 -4.26
CA VAL A 56 -1.72 13.21 -5.51
C VAL A 56 -1.52 14.73 -5.43
N GLU A 57 -1.84 15.34 -4.28
CA GLU A 57 -1.63 16.76 -4.04
C GLU A 57 -0.15 17.14 -4.03
N LEU A 58 0.69 16.31 -3.39
CA LEU A 58 2.14 16.43 -3.42
C LEU A 58 2.69 16.32 -4.84
N ALA A 59 2.21 15.37 -5.64
CA ALA A 59 2.59 15.26 -7.05
C ALA A 59 2.20 16.51 -7.85
N ALA A 60 0.97 17.02 -7.65
CA ALA A 60 0.49 18.21 -8.32
C ALA A 60 1.29 19.47 -7.95
N LEU A 61 1.75 19.56 -6.69
CA LEU A 61 2.47 20.73 -6.17
C LEU A 61 3.97 20.69 -6.47
N HIS A 62 4.59 19.52 -6.30
CA HIS A 62 6.05 19.38 -6.23
C HIS A 62 6.70 18.62 -7.38
N SER A 63 5.92 17.95 -8.24
CA SER A 63 6.48 17.21 -9.38
C SER A 63 6.28 17.95 -10.71
N PRO A 64 7.32 18.63 -11.23
CA PRO A 64 7.32 19.16 -12.60
C PRO A 64 6.98 18.08 -13.64
N LYS A 65 7.46 16.84 -13.43
CA LYS A 65 7.17 15.72 -14.32
C LYS A 65 5.68 15.42 -14.35
N PHE A 66 5.04 15.30 -13.19
CA PHE A 66 3.60 15.09 -13.09
C PHE A 66 2.81 16.26 -13.70
N GLN A 67 3.24 17.50 -13.49
CA GLN A 67 2.60 18.69 -14.05
C GLN A 67 2.62 18.70 -15.58
N ALA A 68 3.73 18.28 -16.19
CA ALA A 68 3.93 18.27 -17.64
C ALA A 68 3.18 17.14 -18.39
N LEU A 69 2.61 16.17 -17.68
CA LEU A 69 1.91 15.04 -18.32
C LEU A 69 0.65 15.49 -19.09
N PRO A 70 0.39 14.89 -20.26
CA PRO A 70 -0.91 15.01 -20.94
C PRO A 70 -2.06 14.57 -20.03
N ALA A 71 -3.25 15.12 -20.26
CA ALA A 71 -4.42 14.87 -19.41
C ALA A 71 -4.76 13.38 -19.24
N GLU A 72 -4.57 12.57 -20.28
CA GLU A 72 -4.80 11.12 -20.24
C GLU A 72 -3.80 10.40 -19.31
N ARG A 73 -2.50 10.69 -19.47
CA ARG A 73 -1.44 10.12 -18.62
C ARG A 73 -1.56 10.62 -17.17
N LYS A 74 -1.94 11.88 -16.97
CA LYS A 74 -2.19 12.45 -15.64
C LYS A 74 -3.33 11.71 -14.93
N ARG A 75 -4.43 11.39 -15.61
CA ARG A 75 -5.53 10.57 -15.02
C ARG A 75 -5.05 9.18 -14.61
N PHE A 76 -4.25 8.53 -15.46
CA PHE A 76 -3.70 7.22 -15.14
C PHE A 76 -2.79 7.29 -13.90
N TYR A 77 -1.85 8.24 -13.85
CA TYR A 77 -0.94 8.36 -12.70
C TYR A 77 -1.66 8.82 -11.43
N THR A 78 -2.69 9.67 -11.53
CA THR A 78 -3.57 9.96 -10.39
C THR A 78 -4.20 8.68 -9.84
N SER A 79 -4.69 7.78 -10.71
CA SER A 79 -5.25 6.50 -10.28
C SER A 79 -4.23 5.66 -9.51
N VAL A 80 -2.99 5.59 -10.00
CA VAL A 80 -1.90 4.85 -9.35
C VAL A 80 -1.54 5.46 -8.00
N LEU A 81 -1.39 6.79 -7.90
CA LEU A 81 -1.07 7.49 -6.65
C LEU A 81 -2.21 7.41 -5.61
N SER A 82 -3.43 7.16 -6.05
CA SER A 82 -4.60 6.96 -5.19
C SER A 82 -4.90 5.50 -4.88
N MET A 83 -4.04 4.58 -5.31
CA MET A 83 -4.24 3.15 -5.09
C MET A 83 -4.30 2.85 -3.59
N PRO A 84 -5.29 2.06 -3.13
CA PRO A 84 -5.41 1.74 -1.72
C PRO A 84 -4.21 0.91 -1.26
N VAL A 85 -3.53 1.38 -0.22
CA VAL A 85 -2.40 0.68 0.41
C VAL A 85 -2.91 0.01 1.68
N PHE A 86 -2.81 -1.31 1.71
CA PHE A 86 -3.16 -2.13 2.86
C PHE A 86 -1.90 -2.49 3.64
N PHE A 87 -1.71 -1.84 4.80
CA PHE A 87 -0.68 -2.27 5.74
C PHE A 87 -1.24 -3.43 6.57
N TYR A 88 -0.74 -4.64 6.33
CA TYR A 88 -0.92 -5.74 7.27
C TYR A 88 -0.03 -5.50 8.49
N THR A 89 -0.48 -4.62 9.39
CA THR A 89 -0.07 -4.77 10.78
C THR A 89 -0.76 -6.04 11.27
N LEU A 90 -0.09 -7.19 11.26
CA LEU A 90 -0.57 -8.34 12.03
C LEU A 90 -0.59 -7.86 13.49
N PRO A 91 -1.75 -7.63 14.11
CA PRO A 91 -1.81 -7.52 15.55
C PRO A 91 -1.93 -8.96 16.02
N LEU A 92 -0.90 -9.76 15.79
CA LEU A 92 -0.78 -11.02 16.46
C LEU A 92 0.27 -10.76 17.52
N SER A 93 -0.17 -10.59 18.76
CA SER A 93 0.70 -10.96 19.88
C SER A 93 1.29 -12.35 19.60
N GLU A 94 2.47 -12.68 20.11
CA GLU A 94 3.05 -14.04 19.94
C GLU A 94 2.00 -15.13 20.29
N GLU A 95 1.16 -14.87 21.29
CA GLU A 95 0.04 -15.75 21.67
C GLU A 95 -1.02 -15.90 20.56
N GLU A 96 -1.44 -14.82 19.91
CA GLU A 96 -2.41 -14.89 18.81
C GLU A 96 -1.77 -15.51 17.55
N ALA A 97 -0.48 -15.28 17.27
CA ALA A 97 0.22 -15.93 16.16
C ALA A 97 0.30 -17.45 16.36
N ASP A 98 0.63 -17.88 17.58
CA ASP A 98 0.65 -19.29 17.98
C ASP A 98 -0.74 -19.94 17.88
N GLU A 99 -1.83 -19.19 18.11
CA GLU A 99 -3.20 -19.71 17.95
C GLU A 99 -3.58 -19.93 16.48
N TRP A 100 -3.14 -19.03 15.58
CA TRP A 100 -3.35 -19.18 14.14
C TRP A 100 -2.54 -20.36 13.56
N GLU A 101 -1.32 -20.61 14.05
CA GLU A 101 -0.55 -21.82 13.67
C GLU A 101 -1.27 -23.11 14.12
N LYS A 102 -1.85 -23.13 15.33
CA LYS A 102 -2.58 -24.30 15.87
C LYS A 102 -3.90 -24.59 15.14
N LEU A 103 -4.52 -23.58 14.52
CA LEU A 103 -5.77 -23.72 13.77
C LEU A 103 -5.56 -24.42 12.43
N ASN A 104 -4.46 -24.12 11.73
CA ASN A 104 -4.12 -24.76 10.46
C ASN A 104 -3.99 -26.29 10.61
N ASP A 105 -3.36 -26.78 11.68
CA ASP A 105 -3.18 -28.22 11.88
C ASP A 105 -4.49 -28.93 12.23
N LYS A 106 -5.37 -28.31 13.02
CA LYS A 106 -6.64 -28.94 13.43
C LYS A 106 -7.68 -28.98 12.30
N GLU A 107 -7.75 -27.94 11.48
CA GLU A 107 -8.66 -27.91 10.34
C GLU A 107 -8.13 -28.74 9.16
N ALA A 108 -6.81 -28.75 8.89
CA ALA A 108 -6.22 -29.63 7.89
C ALA A 108 -6.47 -31.12 8.20
N LEU A 109 -6.33 -31.53 9.47
CA LEU A 109 -6.61 -32.90 9.92
C LEU A 109 -8.10 -33.27 9.90
N ALA A 110 -9.01 -32.29 9.90
CA ALA A 110 -10.45 -32.53 9.85
C ALA A 110 -10.95 -32.81 8.41
N TRP A 111 -10.25 -32.32 7.38
CA TRP A 111 -10.59 -32.55 5.98
C TRP A 111 -10.11 -33.91 5.47
N GLU A 112 -8.97 -34.43 5.92
CA GLU A 112 -8.52 -35.79 5.56
C GLU A 112 -9.49 -36.87 6.08
N ARG A 113 -10.13 -36.64 7.23
CA ARG A 113 -11.00 -37.63 7.87
C ARG A 113 -12.40 -37.74 7.24
N LYS A 114 -12.78 -36.84 6.33
CA LYS A 114 -14.12 -36.78 5.72
C LYS A 114 -14.18 -37.27 4.27
N GLN A 115 -13.08 -37.71 3.67
CA GLN A 115 -13.11 -38.28 2.32
C GLN A 115 -13.48 -39.77 2.24
N ASP A 116 -13.69 -40.45 3.38
CA ASP A 116 -14.06 -41.88 3.43
C ASP A 116 -15.51 -42.14 3.93
N LEU A 117 -16.51 -41.46 3.37
CA LEU A 117 -17.92 -41.87 3.47
C LEU A 117 -18.70 -41.65 2.18
#